data_AF-A0A662PG70-F1
#
_entry.id   AF-A0A662PG70-F1
#
_cell.length_a   1.000
_cell.length_b   1.000
_cell.length_c   1.000
_cell.angle_alpha   90.00
_cell.angle_beta   90.00
_cell.angle_gamma   90.00
#
_symmetry.space_group_name_H-M   'P 1'
#
loop_
_entity.id
_entity.type
_entity.pdbx_description
1 polymer ?
#
loop_
_entity_poly.entity_id
_entity_poly.type
_entity_poly.pdbx_seq_one_letter_code
_entity_poly.pdbx_strand_id
1 'polypeptide(L)'
;MELKFIAIALAILNILIYLSLIMRIKKRGGKGIPKTKKLKLKKLEPVIAPPKSKVTWDESITDDIDLYWEEAEKEEKEIEEKEEKEIEETIENDEERRVKLLWESYMKKLDKFIEKLEKGSPGKYFEYYKEYENLDKFYSRFVFNFGLYLDEMEKNRASGRLGYCSTLLKEMLGEV
;
A
#
# COMPACT_ATOMS: atom_id res chain seq x y z
N MET A 1 -24.59 10.39 -12.86
CA MET A 1 -24.42 8.95 -13.16
C MET A 1 -22.96 8.55 -13.28
N GLU A 2 -22.09 9.40 -13.83
CA GLU A 2 -20.69 9.09 -14.14
C GLU A 2 -19.80 8.76 -12.92
N LEU A 3 -19.98 9.44 -11.78
CA LEU A 3 -19.21 9.16 -10.55
C LEU A 3 -19.48 7.78 -9.95
N LYS A 4 -20.69 7.24 -10.11
CA LYS A 4 -21.05 5.90 -9.59
C LYS A 4 -20.33 4.79 -10.37
N PHE A 5 -20.09 5.00 -11.67
CA PHE A 5 -19.35 4.03 -12.49
C PHE A 5 -17.86 4.03 -12.17
N ILE A 6 -17.27 5.18 -11.81
CA ILE A 6 -15.87 5.27 -11.38
C ILE A 6 -15.66 4.53 -10.05
N ALA A 7 -16.56 4.70 -9.08
CA ALA A 7 -16.48 3.99 -7.80
C ALA A 7 -16.60 2.46 -7.98
N ILE A 8 -17.51 1.99 -8.84
CA ILE A 8 -17.67 0.57 -9.15
C ILE A 8 -16.43 0.02 -9.88
N ALA A 9 -15.85 0.79 -10.80
CA ALA A 9 -14.63 0.39 -11.50
C ALA A 9 -13.42 0.28 -10.56
N LEU A 10 -13.29 1.19 -9.58
CA LEU A 10 -12.24 1.13 -8.56
C LEU A 10 -12.43 -0.05 -7.59
N ALA A 11 -13.68 -0.35 -7.20
CA ALA A 11 -14.00 -1.52 -6.37
C ALA A 11 -13.65 -2.83 -7.08
N ILE A 12 -13.98 -2.94 -8.37
CA ILE A 12 -13.63 -4.12 -9.19
C ILE A 12 -12.10 -4.24 -9.33
N LEU A 13 -11.38 -3.13 -9.53
CA LEU A 13 -9.92 -3.14 -9.61
C LEU A 13 -9.27 -3.61 -8.30
N ASN A 14 -9.77 -3.16 -7.15
CA ASN A 14 -9.29 -3.60 -5.83
C ASN A 14 -9.52 -5.10 -5.60
N ILE A 15 -10.70 -5.63 -5.96
CA ILE A 15 -10.99 -7.07 -5.88
C ILE A 15 -10.03 -7.88 -6.76
N LEU A 16 -9.73 -7.42 -7.98
CA LEU A 16 -8.80 -8.09 -8.89
C LEU A 16 -7.36 -8.10 -8.36
N ILE A 17 -6.92 -7.01 -7.73
CA ILE A 17 -5.61 -6.94 -7.06
C ILE A 17 -5.56 -7.95 -5.91
N TYR A 18 -6.60 -8.01 -5.07
CA TYR A 18 -6.68 -8.94 -3.93
C TYR A 18 -6.63 -10.41 -4.37
N LEU A 19 -7.38 -10.76 -5.42
CA LEU A 19 -7.35 -12.11 -6.01
C LEU A 19 -5.97 -12.46 -6.57
N SER A 20 -5.27 -11.50 -7.19
CA SER A 20 -3.91 -11.72 -7.70
C SER A 20 -2.89 -11.97 -6.58
N LEU A 21 -3.09 -11.35 -5.41
CA LEU A 21 -2.25 -11.52 -4.23
C LEU A 21 -2.46 -12.91 -3.60
N ILE A 22 -3.71 -13.33 -3.43
CA ILE A 22 -4.07 -14.67 -2.95
C ILE A 22 -3.52 -15.75 -3.89
N MET A 23 -3.62 -15.55 -5.22
CA MET A 23 -3.04 -16.48 -6.19
C MET A 23 -1.50 -16.53 -6.13
N ARG A 24 -0.81 -15.43 -5.81
CA ARG A 24 0.65 -15.43 -5.55
C ARG A 24 1.02 -16.17 -4.28
N ILE A 25 0.25 -16.01 -3.20
CA ILE A 25 0.46 -16.73 -1.93
C ILE A 25 0.22 -18.22 -2.15
N LYS A 26 -0.83 -18.61 -2.88
CA LYS A 26 -1.12 -20.00 -3.23
C LYS A 26 -0.04 -20.63 -4.14
N LYS A 27 0.59 -19.85 -5.03
CA LYS A 27 1.75 -20.29 -5.85
C LYS A 27 3.05 -20.46 -5.03
N ARG A 28 3.20 -19.80 -3.88
CA ARG A 28 4.39 -19.92 -3.01
C ARG A 28 4.18 -20.88 -1.82
N GLY A 29 2.95 -21.27 -1.50
CA GLY A 29 2.60 -22.19 -0.40
C GLY A 29 2.86 -23.69 -0.64
N GLY A 30 3.59 -24.06 -1.69
CA GLY A 30 3.92 -25.46 -2.02
C GLY A 30 5.08 -26.07 -1.22
N LYS A 31 5.63 -25.38 -0.21
CA LYS A 31 6.66 -25.94 0.66
C LYS A 31 6.32 -25.69 2.13
N GLY A 32 5.82 -26.75 2.78
CA GLY A 32 6.05 -27.03 4.19
C GLY A 32 5.22 -26.24 5.19
N ILE A 33 3.89 -26.42 5.20
CA ILE A 33 3.14 -26.28 6.46
C ILE A 33 3.49 -27.54 7.28
N PRO A 34 4.15 -27.43 8.45
CA PRO A 34 4.39 -28.59 9.30
C PRO A 34 3.02 -29.11 9.77
N LYS A 35 2.78 -30.40 9.54
CA LYS A 35 1.58 -31.11 10.00
C LYS A 35 1.44 -30.88 11.52
N THR A 36 0.52 -30.02 11.92
CA THR A 36 0.07 -29.96 13.31
C THR A 36 -0.53 -31.33 13.64
N LYS A 37 -0.02 -31.94 14.72
CA LYS A 37 -0.50 -33.22 15.24
C LYS A 37 -2.01 -33.12 15.43
N LYS A 38 -2.77 -34.02 14.79
CA LYS A 38 -4.20 -34.20 15.04
C LYS A 38 -4.42 -34.35 16.54
N LEU A 39 -5.04 -33.35 17.17
CA LEU A 39 -5.62 -33.52 18.49
C LEU A 39 -6.72 -34.59 18.34
N LYS A 40 -6.49 -35.76 18.94
CA LYS A 40 -7.55 -36.76 19.09
C LYS A 40 -8.54 -36.20 20.10
N LEU A 41 -9.68 -35.70 19.62
CA LEU A 41 -10.86 -35.50 20.45
C LEU A 41 -11.23 -36.86 21.04
N LYS A 42 -10.97 -37.05 22.34
CA LYS A 42 -11.61 -38.13 23.10
C LYS A 42 -13.11 -37.90 22.99
N LYS A 43 -13.86 -38.92 22.56
CA LYS A 43 -15.32 -38.95 22.66
C LYS A 43 -15.70 -38.64 24.11
N LEU A 44 -16.33 -37.50 24.33
CA LEU A 44 -17.14 -37.27 25.53
C LEU A 44 -18.45 -38.01 25.29
N GLU A 45 -18.72 -39.02 26.10
CA GLU A 45 -20.05 -39.64 26.18
C GLU A 45 -21.06 -38.59 26.63
N PRO A 46 -22.30 -38.59 26.11
CA PRO A 46 -23.31 -37.65 26.53
C PRO A 46 -23.81 -38.09 27.91
N VAL A 47 -23.36 -37.40 28.95
CA VAL A 47 -23.94 -37.52 30.29
C VAL A 47 -24.69 -36.24 30.57
N ILE A 48 -25.95 -36.41 30.97
CA ILE A 48 -26.92 -35.45 31.54
C ILE A 48 -28.01 -35.03 30.55
N ALA A 49 -29.18 -35.67 30.73
CA ALA A 49 -30.47 -35.13 30.31
C ALA A 49 -30.75 -33.80 31.03
N PRO A 50 -31.32 -32.79 30.37
CA PRO A 50 -31.58 -31.51 31.01
C PRO A 50 -32.68 -31.67 32.09
N PRO A 51 -32.53 -31.08 33.28
CA PRO A 51 -33.63 -31.00 34.22
C PRO A 51 -34.71 -30.08 33.63
N LYS A 52 -35.95 -30.56 33.60
CA LYS A 52 -37.13 -29.76 33.26
C LYS A 52 -37.46 -28.82 34.44
N SER A 53 -36.75 -27.70 34.55
CA SER A 53 -37.22 -26.56 35.35
C SER A 53 -37.68 -25.46 34.40
N LYS A 54 -38.96 -25.05 34.51
CA LYS A 54 -39.44 -23.85 33.83
C LYS A 54 -38.77 -22.64 34.48
N VAL A 55 -37.82 -22.03 33.78
CA VAL A 55 -37.28 -20.72 34.14
C VAL A 55 -38.38 -19.69 33.90
N THR A 56 -38.90 -19.09 34.97
CA THR A 56 -39.72 -17.88 34.89
C THR A 56 -38.77 -16.70 34.90
N TRP A 57 -38.66 -16.01 33.78
CA TRP A 57 -37.85 -14.81 33.64
C TRP A 57 -38.58 -13.65 34.34
N ASP A 58 -37.94 -13.11 35.38
CA ASP A 58 -38.35 -11.86 36.01
C ASP A 58 -37.94 -10.71 35.07
N GLU A 59 -38.83 -9.76 34.79
CA GLU A 59 -38.61 -8.64 33.85
C GLU A 59 -37.42 -7.75 34.28
N SER A 60 -37.00 -7.81 35.55
CA SER A 60 -35.80 -7.16 36.05
C SER A 60 -34.48 -7.77 35.55
N ILE A 61 -34.47 -9.03 35.10
CA ILE A 61 -33.29 -9.71 34.54
C ILE A 61 -33.09 -9.34 33.07
N THR A 62 -34.17 -9.02 32.35
CA THR A 62 -34.11 -8.65 30.93
C THR A 62 -33.47 -7.27 30.72
N ASP A 63 -33.73 -6.30 31.60
CA ASP A 63 -33.14 -4.96 31.51
C ASP A 63 -31.61 -4.98 31.73
N ASP A 64 -31.14 -5.78 32.70
CA ASP A 64 -29.70 -5.96 32.95
C ASP A 64 -29.02 -6.65 31.76
N ILE A 65 -29.67 -7.66 31.16
CA ILE A 65 -29.14 -8.36 29.97
C ILE A 65 -29.04 -7.41 28.78
N ASP A 66 -30.07 -6.60 28.52
CA ASP A 66 -30.08 -5.64 27.41
C ASP A 66 -28.96 -4.58 27.57
N LEU A 67 -28.69 -4.13 28.80
CA LEU A 67 -27.58 -3.23 29.11
C LEU A 67 -26.22 -3.89 28.85
N TYR A 68 -26.05 -5.16 29.23
CA TYR A 68 -24.84 -5.94 28.95
C TYR A 68 -24.61 -6.16 27.44
N TRP A 69 -25.68 -6.37 26.66
CA TRP A 69 -25.56 -6.48 25.21
C TRP A 69 -25.20 -5.14 24.56
N GLU A 70 -25.77 -4.02 25.02
CA GLU A 70 -25.45 -2.69 24.48
C GLU A 70 -24.01 -2.26 24.79
N GLU A 71 -23.50 -2.58 25.98
CA GLU A 71 -22.09 -2.37 26.34
C GLU A 71 -21.15 -3.25 25.53
N ALA A 72 -21.50 -4.52 25.32
CA ALA A 72 -20.72 -5.44 24.49
C ALA A 72 -20.67 -5.02 23.01
N GLU A 73 -21.80 -4.56 22.44
CA GLU A 73 -21.85 -4.04 21.07
C GLU A 73 -21.04 -2.75 20.88
N LYS A 74 -21.00 -1.87 21.90
CA LYS A 74 -20.16 -0.66 21.87
C LYS A 74 -18.68 -1.01 21.93
N GLU A 75 -18.29 -1.93 22.81
CA GLU A 75 -16.90 -2.39 22.92
C GLU A 75 -16.44 -3.10 21.64
N GLU A 76 -17.29 -3.93 21.02
CA GLU A 76 -16.99 -4.60 19.75
C GLU A 76 -16.79 -3.60 18.60
N LYS A 77 -17.64 -2.57 18.50
CA LYS A 77 -17.46 -1.49 17.51
C LYS A 77 -16.20 -0.66 17.76
N GLU A 78 -15.87 -0.36 19.02
CA GLU A 78 -14.63 0.36 19.34
C GLU A 78 -13.36 -0.45 19.02
N ILE A 79 -13.42 -1.77 19.17
CA ILE A 79 -12.33 -2.67 18.79
C ILE A 79 -12.21 -2.72 17.26
N GLU A 80 -13.32 -2.88 16.54
CA GLU A 80 -13.33 -2.93 15.06
C GLU A 80 -12.80 -1.61 14.47
N GLU A 81 -13.24 -0.45 14.97
CA GLU A 81 -12.72 0.86 14.53
C GLU A 81 -11.23 1.06 14.81
N LYS A 82 -10.70 0.51 15.91
CA LYS A 82 -9.26 0.58 16.23
C LYS A 82 -8.45 -0.33 15.32
N GLU A 83 -8.92 -1.56 15.07
CA GLU A 83 -8.24 -2.50 14.17
C GLU A 83 -8.23 -1.98 12.72
N GLU A 84 -9.33 -1.39 12.24
CA GLU A 84 -9.38 -0.76 10.92
C GLU A 84 -8.35 0.38 10.77
N LYS A 85 -8.25 1.24 11.79
CA LYS A 85 -7.26 2.34 11.81
C LYS A 85 -5.82 1.82 11.83
N GLU A 86 -5.52 0.79 12.63
CA GLU A 86 -4.18 0.19 12.66
C GLU A 86 -3.80 -0.47 11.33
N ILE A 87 -4.75 -1.13 10.66
CA ILE A 87 -4.53 -1.73 9.34
C ILE A 87 -4.30 -0.63 8.28
N GLU A 88 -5.09 0.44 8.30
CA GLU A 88 -4.93 1.58 7.39
C GLU A 88 -3.58 2.26 7.57
N GLU A 89 -3.17 2.54 8.82
CA GLU A 89 -1.87 3.13 9.15
C GLU A 89 -0.70 2.23 8.71
N THR A 90 -0.85 0.90 8.85
CA THR A 90 0.17 -0.05 8.41
C THR A 90 0.32 -0.05 6.87
N ILE A 91 -0.79 0.04 6.13
CA ILE A 91 -0.77 0.07 4.66
C ILE A 91 -0.16 1.38 4.16
N GLU A 92 -0.54 2.52 4.75
CA GLU A 92 -0.03 3.84 4.38
C GLU A 92 1.49 3.93 4.58
N ASN A 93 2.00 3.44 5.71
CA ASN A 93 3.44 3.36 5.98
C ASN A 93 4.20 2.49 4.95
N ASP A 94 3.59 1.40 4.50
CA ASP A 94 4.21 0.48 3.54
C ASP A 94 4.22 1.08 2.12
N GLU A 95 3.22 1.88 1.77
CA GLU A 95 3.15 2.64 0.52
C GLU A 95 4.17 3.78 0.51
N GLU A 96 4.21 4.62 1.55
CA GLU A 96 5.17 5.73 1.68
C GLU A 96 6.61 5.22 1.55
N ARG A 97 6.93 4.11 2.21
CA ARG A 97 8.25 3.49 2.14
C ARG A 97 8.63 3.08 0.70
N ARG A 98 7.69 2.52 -0.05
CA ARG A 98 7.95 2.11 -1.45
C ARG A 98 8.14 3.32 -2.36
N VAL A 99 7.35 4.37 -2.15
CA VAL A 99 7.50 5.64 -2.88
C VAL A 99 8.88 6.23 -2.62
N LYS A 100 9.32 6.32 -1.37
CA LYS A 100 10.68 6.80 -1.01
C LYS A 100 11.79 5.98 -1.67
N LEU A 101 11.69 4.65 -1.69
CA LEU A 101 12.68 3.80 -2.36
C LEU A 101 12.74 4.02 -3.88
N LEU A 102 11.59 4.18 -4.53
CA LEU A 102 11.52 4.49 -5.96
C LEU A 102 12.13 5.86 -6.26
N TRP A 103 11.85 6.84 -5.40
CA TRP A 103 12.40 8.19 -5.47
C TRP A 103 13.92 8.21 -5.34
N GLU A 104 14.46 7.56 -4.31
CA GLU A 104 15.92 7.44 -4.13
C GLU A 104 16.60 6.77 -5.33
N SER A 105 15.97 5.74 -5.90
CA SER A 105 16.47 5.06 -7.10
C SER A 105 16.49 5.99 -8.31
N TYR A 106 15.44 6.82 -8.48
CA TYR A 106 15.39 7.85 -9.49
C TYR A 106 16.50 8.90 -9.28
N MET A 107 16.66 9.42 -8.07
CA MET A 107 17.70 10.41 -7.75
C MET A 107 19.11 9.90 -8.07
N LYS A 108 19.41 8.63 -7.72
CA LYS A 108 20.68 7.99 -8.10
C LYS A 108 20.87 7.89 -9.61
N LYS A 109 19.81 7.64 -10.38
CA LYS A 109 19.88 7.62 -11.85
C LYS A 109 20.13 9.02 -12.40
N LEU A 110 19.47 10.03 -11.84
CA LEU A 110 19.64 11.43 -12.24
C LEU A 110 21.07 11.91 -11.95
N ASP A 111 21.61 11.62 -10.76
CA ASP A 111 23.00 11.95 -10.40
C ASP A 111 24.00 11.28 -11.36
N LYS A 112 23.82 9.99 -11.65
CA LYS A 112 24.66 9.28 -12.65
C LYS A 112 24.53 9.86 -14.05
N PHE A 113 23.35 10.34 -14.42
CA PHE A 113 23.13 10.96 -15.72
C PHE A 113 23.84 12.31 -15.82
N ILE A 114 23.85 13.12 -14.74
CA ILE A 114 24.67 14.33 -14.67
C ILE A 114 26.15 14.00 -14.87
N GLU A 115 26.69 13.02 -14.15
CA GLU A 115 28.10 12.61 -14.31
C GLU A 115 28.43 12.17 -15.75
N LYS A 116 27.48 11.52 -16.44
CA LYS A 116 27.62 11.16 -17.86
C LYS A 116 27.63 12.40 -18.76
N LEU A 117 26.80 13.40 -18.48
CA LEU A 117 26.75 14.64 -19.24
C LEU A 117 28.04 15.43 -19.05
N GLU A 118 28.52 15.62 -17.82
CA GLU A 118 29.74 16.39 -17.54
C GLU A 118 30.99 15.84 -18.23
N LYS A 119 31.03 14.53 -18.51
CA LYS A 119 32.14 13.86 -19.21
C LYS A 119 31.80 13.49 -20.66
N GLY A 120 30.60 13.81 -21.11
CA GLY A 120 30.04 13.38 -22.37
C GLY A 120 30.62 14.14 -23.55
N SER A 121 30.74 13.47 -24.70
CA SER A 121 31.13 14.14 -25.95
C SER A 121 29.90 14.73 -26.66
N PRO A 122 29.99 15.91 -27.29
CA PRO A 122 28.89 16.51 -28.06
C PRO A 122 28.31 15.58 -29.13
N GLY A 123 29.11 14.69 -29.72
CA GLY A 123 28.64 13.71 -30.71
C GLY A 123 27.59 12.71 -30.21
N LYS A 124 27.38 12.61 -28.88
CA LYS A 124 26.32 11.79 -28.26
C LYS A 124 25.09 12.58 -27.83
N TYR A 125 25.01 13.86 -28.20
CA TYR A 125 23.94 14.77 -27.78
C TYR A 125 22.54 14.17 -27.90
N PHE A 126 22.17 13.60 -29.06
CA PHE A 126 20.82 13.06 -29.27
C PHE A 126 20.49 11.88 -28.35
N GLU A 127 21.46 11.05 -28.01
CA GLU A 127 21.28 9.95 -27.06
C GLU A 127 21.01 10.49 -25.65
N TYR A 128 21.83 11.47 -25.22
CA TYR A 128 21.66 12.11 -23.92
C TYR A 128 20.35 12.88 -23.82
N TYR A 129 19.95 13.60 -24.86
CA TYR A 129 18.68 14.32 -24.90
C TYR A 129 17.48 13.37 -24.73
N LYS A 130 17.53 12.19 -25.37
CA LYS A 130 16.49 11.16 -25.21
C LYS A 130 16.48 10.57 -23.79
N GLU A 131 17.64 10.33 -23.19
CA GLU A 131 17.74 9.86 -21.79
C GLU A 131 17.17 10.93 -20.83
N TYR A 132 17.50 12.20 -21.04
CA TYR A 132 16.95 13.33 -20.30
C TYR A 132 15.42 13.42 -20.38
N GLU A 133 14.85 13.33 -21.59
CA GLU A 133 13.40 13.39 -21.77
C GLU A 133 12.67 12.26 -21.01
N ASN A 134 13.28 11.08 -20.93
CA ASN A 134 12.73 9.98 -20.14
C ASN A 134 12.78 10.25 -18.63
N LEU A 135 13.86 10.86 -18.14
CA LEU A 135 14.02 11.25 -16.74
C LEU A 135 13.04 12.36 -16.35
N ASP A 136 12.83 13.35 -17.22
CA ASP A 136 11.89 14.45 -17.03
C ASP A 136 10.43 13.97 -17.03
N LYS A 137 10.07 13.09 -17.98
CA LYS A 137 8.75 12.44 -18.01
C LYS A 137 8.50 11.59 -16.77
N PHE A 138 9.51 10.87 -16.30
CA PHE A 138 9.39 10.11 -15.05
C PHE A 138 9.14 11.06 -13.88
N TYR A 139 9.95 12.10 -13.71
CA TYR A 139 9.80 13.09 -12.63
C TYR A 139 8.40 13.72 -12.63
N SER A 140 7.96 14.23 -13.78
CA SER A 140 6.66 14.87 -13.92
C SER A 140 5.51 13.94 -13.51
N ARG A 141 5.56 12.67 -13.97
CA ARG A 141 4.56 11.65 -13.58
C ARG A 141 4.67 11.24 -12.13
N PHE A 142 5.88 11.14 -11.59
CA PHE A 142 6.10 10.72 -10.22
C PHE A 142 5.59 11.78 -9.24
N VAL A 143 5.95 13.05 -9.45
CA VAL A 143 5.49 14.17 -8.62
C VAL A 143 3.98 14.36 -8.72
N PHE A 144 3.39 14.19 -9.92
CA PHE A 144 1.94 14.27 -10.09
C PHE A 144 1.19 13.20 -9.26
N ASN A 145 1.67 11.95 -9.27
CA ASN A 145 0.99 10.85 -8.58
C ASN A 145 1.35 10.72 -7.10
N PHE A 146 2.58 11.05 -6.72
CA PHE A 146 3.15 10.73 -5.42
C PHE A 146 3.75 11.95 -4.72
N GLY A 147 3.52 13.16 -5.22
CA GLY A 147 4.11 14.40 -4.68
C GLY A 147 3.68 14.73 -3.24
N LEU A 148 2.64 14.10 -2.71
CA LEU A 148 2.23 14.21 -1.31
C LEU A 148 3.19 13.48 -0.35
N TYR A 149 3.88 12.44 -0.83
CA TYR A 149 4.86 11.67 -0.07
C TYR A 149 6.28 12.24 -0.14
N LEU A 150 6.46 13.33 -0.89
CA LEU A 150 7.74 13.99 -1.06
C LEU A 150 7.69 15.37 -0.42
N ASP A 151 8.73 15.70 0.34
CA ASP A 151 8.87 17.06 0.83
C ASP A 151 9.25 18.04 -0.29
N GLU A 152 9.03 19.33 -0.05
CA GLU A 152 9.30 20.35 -1.06
C GLU A 152 10.80 20.51 -1.34
N MET A 153 11.66 20.17 -0.38
CA MET A 153 13.11 20.23 -0.54
C MET A 153 13.58 19.18 -1.55
N GLU A 154 13.05 17.95 -1.49
CA GLU A 154 13.32 16.87 -2.41
C GLU A 154 12.86 17.20 -3.83
N LYS A 155 11.64 17.73 -3.98
CA LYS A 155 11.13 18.16 -5.29
C LYS A 155 12.01 19.24 -5.90
N ASN A 156 12.40 20.25 -5.12
CA ASN A 156 13.29 21.31 -5.56
C ASN A 156 14.69 20.78 -5.90
N ARG A 157 15.20 19.82 -5.11
CA ARG A 157 16.49 19.17 -5.34
C ARG A 157 16.53 18.41 -6.67
N ALA A 158 15.46 17.69 -7.00
CA ALA A 158 15.33 16.96 -8.27
C ALA A 158 15.14 17.92 -9.45
N SER A 159 14.26 18.91 -9.29
CA SER A 159 14.01 19.93 -10.32
C SER A 159 15.27 20.72 -10.66
N GLY A 160 16.04 21.16 -9.65
CA GLY A 160 17.31 21.85 -9.87
C GLY A 160 18.34 21.01 -10.63
N ARG A 161 18.40 19.70 -10.36
CA ARG A 161 19.26 18.76 -11.10
C ARG A 161 18.80 18.57 -12.55
N LEU A 162 17.50 18.44 -12.80
CA LEU A 162 16.97 18.39 -14.17
C LEU A 162 17.23 19.70 -14.92
N GLY A 163 17.13 20.84 -14.25
CA GLY A 163 17.50 22.14 -14.81
C GLY A 163 18.99 22.20 -15.17
N TYR A 164 19.86 21.66 -14.32
CA TYR A 164 21.29 21.55 -14.61
C TYR A 164 21.58 20.64 -15.81
N CYS A 165 20.95 19.46 -15.90
CA CYS A 165 21.03 18.58 -17.07
C CYS A 165 20.63 19.31 -18.36
N SER A 166 19.54 20.09 -18.33
CA SER A 166 19.07 20.87 -19.47
C SER A 166 20.12 21.91 -19.91
N THR A 167 20.80 22.51 -18.94
CA THR A 167 21.87 23.50 -19.20
C THR A 167 23.08 22.83 -19.86
N LEU A 168 23.57 21.71 -19.30
CA LEU A 168 24.66 20.93 -19.89
C LEU A 168 24.36 20.46 -21.32
N LEU A 169 23.12 20.02 -21.57
CA LEU A 169 22.69 19.62 -22.91
C LEU A 169 22.70 20.80 -23.90
N LYS A 170 22.27 21.99 -23.48
CA LYS A 170 22.33 23.20 -24.31
C LYS A 170 23.77 23.60 -24.62
N GLU A 171 24.67 23.50 -23.65
CA GLU A 171 26.10 23.76 -23.84
C GLU A 171 26.69 22.79 -24.87
N MET A 172 26.43 21.49 -24.73
CA MET A 172 26.86 20.50 -25.73
C MET A 172 26.34 20.83 -27.13
N LEU A 173 25.07 21.24 -27.26
CA LEU A 173 24.49 21.57 -28.56
C LEU A 173 25.18 22.78 -29.22
N GLY A 174 25.69 23.74 -28.45
CA GLY A 174 26.45 24.87 -28.97
C GLY A 174 27.83 24.50 -29.50
N GLU A 175 28.35 23.32 -29.13
CA GLU A 175 29.61 22.75 -29.60
C GLU A 175 29.46 21.77 -30.77
N VAL A 176 28.24 21.27 -31.03
CA VAL A 176 27.89 20.41 -32.19
C VAL A 176 27.69 21.26 -33.44
#